data_AF-A0A4Q1CI56-F1
#
_entry.id   AF-A0A4Q1CI56-F1
#
_cell.length_a   1.000
_cell.length_b   1.000
_cell.length_c   1.000
_cell.angle_alpha   90.00
_cell.angle_beta   90.00
_cell.angle_gamma   90.00
#
_symmetry.space_group_name_H-M   'P 1'
#
loop_
_entity.id
_entity.type
_entity.pdbx_description
1 polymer ?
#
loop_
_entity_poly.entity_id
_entity_poly.type
_entity_poly.pdbx_seq_one_letter_code
_entity_poly.pdbx_strand_id
1 'polypeptide(L)'
;MVKTVFLKNYRPYFFLLLFTACVLTLISYSLVAADLYVHLPLEDARLYKNIFFIIIVAASFVYGYYLKKQREKLQAIEDYDLKIATHIILYRKRILWGFLNCLLACILFVIIGYKTFFYFALIDVVMMLMQFPNKAVFNKELNDDEIEYL
;
A
#
# COMPACT_ATOMS: atom_id res chain seq x y z
N MET A 1 -17.82 -21.74 -19.87
CA MET A 1 -16.80 -20.85 -20.47
C MET A 1 -15.64 -20.81 -19.48
N VAL A 2 -14.40 -21.07 -19.89
CA VAL A 2 -13.27 -21.13 -18.94
C VAL A 2 -12.98 -19.70 -18.44
N LYS A 3 -13.18 -19.46 -17.15
CA LYS A 3 -12.91 -18.18 -16.48
C LYS A 3 -11.40 -18.03 -16.32
N THR A 4 -10.78 -17.14 -17.09
CA THR A 4 -9.33 -16.91 -17.03
C THR A 4 -8.98 -15.55 -16.43
N VAL A 5 -7.97 -15.51 -15.56
CA VAL A 5 -7.41 -14.26 -15.01
C VAL A 5 -5.97 -14.11 -15.44
N PHE A 6 -5.70 -13.05 -16.21
CA PHE A 6 -4.35 -12.70 -16.65
C PHE A 6 -3.62 -11.90 -15.57
N LEU A 7 -2.74 -12.57 -14.82
CA LEU A 7 -1.95 -11.93 -13.73
C LEU A 7 -1.00 -10.86 -14.28
N LYS A 8 -0.63 -10.96 -15.56
CA LYS A 8 0.23 -10.01 -16.26
C LYS A 8 -0.30 -8.58 -16.23
N ASN A 9 -1.61 -8.38 -16.13
CA ASN A 9 -2.23 -7.04 -16.12
C ASN A 9 -1.99 -6.28 -14.80
N TYR A 10 -1.60 -6.99 -13.73
CA TYR A 10 -1.42 -6.43 -12.39
C TYR A 10 0.04 -6.10 -12.08
N ARG A 11 0.97 -6.86 -12.69
CA ARG A 11 2.41 -6.82 -12.38
C ARG A 11 3.08 -5.47 -12.71
N PRO A 12 2.88 -4.83 -13.88
CA PRO A 12 3.58 -3.59 -14.21
C PRO A 12 3.30 -2.47 -13.21
N TYR A 13 2.02 -2.28 -12.85
CA TYR A 13 1.62 -1.26 -11.89
C TYR A 13 2.16 -1.55 -10.48
N PHE A 14 2.13 -2.83 -10.08
CA PHE A 14 2.70 -3.28 -8.81
C PHE A 14 4.20 -2.97 -8.73
N PHE A 15 4.97 -3.43 -9.72
CA PHE A 15 6.42 -3.25 -9.72
C PHE A 15 6.82 -1.78 -9.83
N LEU A 16 6.09 -0.98 -10.61
CA LEU A 16 6.31 0.46 -10.68
C LEU A 16 6.22 1.09 -9.29
N LEU A 17 5.08 0.90 -8.59
CA LEU A 17 4.88 1.52 -7.28
C LEU A 17 5.80 0.96 -6.22
N LEU A 18 6.06 -0.35 -6.21
CA LEU A 18 7.00 -0.97 -5.28
C LEU A 18 8.42 -0.43 -5.48
N PHE A 19 8.89 -0.38 -6.74
CA PHE A 19 10.20 0.14 -7.06
C PHE A 19 10.33 1.62 -6.64
N THR A 20 9.32 2.44 -6.95
CA THR A 20 9.30 3.84 -6.52
C THR A 20 9.29 3.95 -4.99
N ALA A 21 8.54 3.12 -4.26
CA ALA A 21 8.53 3.11 -2.80
C ALA A 21 9.91 2.76 -2.22
N CYS A 22 10.59 1.74 -2.77
CA CYS A 22 11.95 1.38 -2.37
C CYS A 22 12.92 2.54 -2.61
N VAL A 23 12.87 3.17 -3.79
CA VAL A 23 13.73 4.31 -4.14
C VAL A 23 13.48 5.49 -3.20
N LEU A 24 12.22 5.85 -2.92
CA LEU A 24 11.87 6.92 -1.98
C LEU A 24 12.37 6.65 -0.55
N THR A 25 12.26 5.39 -0.10
CA THR A 25 12.74 4.97 1.21
C THR A 25 14.27 5.11 1.31
N LEU A 26 15.00 4.73 0.26
CA LEU A 26 16.46 4.89 0.20
C LEU A 26 16.89 6.36 0.12
N ILE A 27 16.18 7.18 -0.67
CA ILE A 27 16.45 8.62 -0.78
C ILE A 27 16.21 9.31 0.57
N SER A 28 15.07 9.06 1.21
CA SER A 28 14.76 9.66 2.51
C SER A 28 15.78 9.28 3.59
N TYR A 29 16.24 8.02 3.61
CA TYR A 29 17.35 7.58 4.47
C TYR A 29 18.64 8.34 4.17
N SER A 30 19.02 8.43 2.90
CA SER A 30 20.26 9.10 2.49
C SER A 30 20.24 10.60 2.85
N LEU A 31 19.11 11.28 2.69
CA LEU A 31 18.94 12.69 3.07
C LEU A 31 19.11 12.89 4.57
N VAL A 32 18.44 12.07 5.39
CA VAL A 32 18.55 12.17 6.86
C VAL A 32 19.95 11.81 7.33
N ALA A 33 20.59 10.79 6.75
CA ALA A 33 21.95 10.38 7.09
C ALA A 33 23.02 11.41 6.71
N ALA A 34 22.74 12.25 5.72
CA ALA A 34 23.60 13.36 5.33
C ALA A 34 23.31 14.67 6.09
N ASP A 35 22.47 14.62 7.14
CA ASP A 35 21.97 15.78 7.88
C ASP A 35 21.24 16.82 7.00
N LEU A 36 20.75 16.41 5.83
CA LEU A 36 19.97 17.24 4.88
C LEU A 36 18.46 17.15 5.17
N TYR A 37 18.09 17.22 6.45
CA TYR A 37 16.70 17.11 6.91
C TYR A 37 16.26 18.40 7.62
N VAL A 38 14.96 18.63 7.73
CA VAL A 38 14.46 19.87 8.36
C VAL A 38 14.70 19.79 9.87
N HIS A 39 15.56 20.65 10.41
CA HIS A 39 15.78 20.74 11.85
C HIS A 39 14.60 21.44 12.54
N LEU A 40 13.59 20.66 12.91
CA LEU A 40 12.54 21.11 13.82
C LEU A 40 13.04 21.12 15.28
N PRO A 41 12.63 22.11 16.10
CA PRO A 41 12.87 22.08 17.54
C PRO A 41 12.37 20.77 18.16
N LEU A 42 13.15 20.21 19.11
CA LEU A 42 12.89 18.89 19.70
C LEU A 42 11.50 18.74 20.35
N GLU A 43 10.98 19.82 20.96
CA GLU A 43 9.66 19.82 21.61
C GLU A 43 8.52 19.71 20.58
N ASP A 44 8.57 20.54 19.54
CA ASP A 44 7.61 20.50 18.42
C ASP A 44 7.65 19.15 17.71
N ALA A 45 8.85 18.62 17.49
CA ALA A 45 9.05 17.35 16.81
C ALA A 45 8.38 16.16 17.55
N ARG A 46 8.34 16.18 18.90
CA ARG A 46 7.63 15.15 19.69
C ARG A 46 6.11 15.27 19.56
N LEU A 47 5.58 16.50 19.61
CA LEU A 47 4.14 16.74 19.45
C LEU A 47 3.68 16.30 18.07
N TYR A 48 4.37 16.73 17.01
CA TYR A 48 4.07 16.33 15.64
C TYR A 48 4.16 14.83 15.45
N LYS A 49 5.21 14.17 16.00
CA LYS A 49 5.32 12.71 15.95
C LYS A 49 4.05 12.01 16.46
N ASN A 50 3.55 12.41 17.62
CA ASN A 50 2.37 11.79 18.22
C ASN A 50 1.10 12.06 17.41
N ILE A 51 0.93 13.29 16.92
CA ILE A 51 -0.22 13.66 16.08
C ILE A 51 -0.22 12.84 14.79
N PHE A 52 0.90 12.80 14.06
CA PHE A 52 1.01 12.03 12.82
C PHE A 52 0.86 10.53 13.05
N PHE A 53 1.39 10.01 14.14
CA PHE A 53 1.17 8.61 14.52
C PHE A 53 -0.32 8.29 14.68
N ILE A 54 -1.07 9.11 15.41
CA ILE A 54 -2.51 8.92 15.60
C ILE A 54 -3.25 9.00 14.25
N ILE A 55 -2.89 9.96 13.40
CA ILE A 55 -3.49 10.11 12.06
C ILE A 55 -3.24 8.86 11.21
N ILE A 56 -2.01 8.35 11.17
CA ILE A 56 -1.64 7.15 10.39
C ILE A 56 -2.42 5.93 10.89
N VAL A 57 -2.50 5.74 12.21
CA VAL A 57 -3.25 4.63 12.81
C VAL A 57 -4.74 4.74 12.47
N ALA A 58 -5.35 5.91 12.67
CA ALA A 58 -6.76 6.14 12.36
C ALA A 58 -7.06 5.93 10.87
N ALA A 59 -6.22 6.46 9.98
CA ALA A 59 -6.34 6.26 8.54
C ALA A 59 -6.25 4.77 8.15
N SER A 60 -5.38 4.00 8.80
CA SER A 60 -5.23 2.57 8.58
C SER A 60 -6.50 1.79 8.97
N PHE A 61 -7.14 2.14 10.09
CA PHE A 61 -8.42 1.53 10.50
C PHE A 61 -9.55 1.85 9.52
N VAL A 62 -9.69 3.14 9.14
CA VAL A 62 -10.71 3.57 8.18
C VAL A 62 -10.52 2.86 6.84
N TYR A 63 -9.29 2.75 6.38
CA TYR A 63 -8.97 2.07 5.13
C TYR A 63 -9.22 0.55 5.20
N GLY A 64 -8.89 -0.09 6.33
CA GLY A 64 -9.21 -1.49 6.56
C GLY A 64 -10.72 -1.78 6.49
N TYR A 65 -11.53 -0.91 7.10
CA TYR A 65 -12.99 -0.99 7.00
C TYR A 65 -13.50 -0.79 5.57
N TYR A 66 -12.95 0.20 4.86
CA TYR A 66 -13.28 0.44 3.45
C TYR A 66 -12.98 -0.79 2.58
N LEU A 67 -11.80 -1.40 2.73
CA LEU A 67 -11.41 -2.59 1.99
C LEU A 67 -12.34 -3.79 2.26
N LYS A 68 -12.73 -4.00 3.52
CA LYS A 68 -13.67 -5.07 3.88
C LYS A 68 -14.99 -4.89 3.11
N LYS A 69 -15.55 -3.68 3.13
CA LYS A 69 -16.80 -3.36 2.43
C LYS A 69 -16.69 -3.51 0.91
N GLN A 70 -15.53 -3.18 0.33
CA GLN A 70 -15.30 -3.35 -1.11
C GLN A 70 -15.19 -4.83 -1.51
N ARG A 71 -14.63 -5.69 -0.64
CA ARG A 71 -14.60 -7.15 -0.88
C ARG A 71 -16.00 -7.75 -0.85
N GLU A 72 -16.82 -7.36 0.12
CA GLU A 72 -18.23 -7.79 0.20
C GLU A 72 -18.99 -7.42 -1.09
N LYS A 73 -18.77 -6.19 -1.60
CA LYS A 73 -19.34 -5.76 -2.89
C LYS A 73 -18.83 -6.58 -4.07
N LEU A 74 -17.53 -6.89 -4.10
CA LEU A 74 -16.93 -7.68 -5.18
C LEU A 74 -17.50 -9.11 -5.24
N GLN A 75 -17.75 -9.71 -4.08
CA GLN A 75 -18.34 -11.05 -3.97
C GLN A 75 -19.79 -11.10 -4.43
N ALA A 76 -20.52 -9.99 -4.34
CA ALA A 76 -21.91 -9.90 -4.76
C ALA A 76 -22.11 -9.69 -6.28
N ILE A 77 -21.04 -9.50 -7.05
CA ILE A 77 -21.12 -9.34 -8.51
C ILE A 77 -21.24 -10.72 -9.16
N GLU A 78 -22.36 -10.99 -9.81
CA GLU A 78 -22.62 -12.25 -10.54
C GLU A 78 -21.89 -12.33 -11.89
N ASP A 79 -21.78 -11.19 -12.59
CA ASP A 79 -21.08 -11.10 -13.87
C ASP A 79 -19.55 -11.20 -13.68
N TYR A 80 -18.96 -12.24 -14.27
CA TYR A 80 -17.54 -12.52 -14.19
C TYR A 80 -16.66 -11.39 -14.74
N ASP A 81 -17.00 -10.83 -15.90
CA ASP A 81 -16.19 -9.81 -16.56
C ASP A 81 -16.21 -8.50 -15.74
N LEU A 82 -17.39 -8.15 -15.22
CA LEU A 82 -17.54 -7.00 -14.33
C LEU A 82 -16.81 -7.21 -13.00
N LYS A 83 -16.84 -8.44 -12.46
CA LYS A 83 -16.12 -8.80 -11.22
C LYS A 83 -14.62 -8.66 -11.40
N ILE A 84 -14.04 -9.17 -12.48
CA ILE A 84 -12.61 -9.04 -12.77
C ILE A 84 -12.22 -7.57 -13.00
N ALA A 85 -12.98 -6.82 -13.79
CA ALA A 85 -12.71 -5.40 -14.01
C ALA A 85 -12.71 -4.61 -12.69
N THR A 86 -13.69 -4.87 -11.83
CA THR A 86 -13.79 -4.26 -10.50
C THR A 86 -12.62 -4.67 -9.60
N HIS A 87 -12.23 -5.95 -9.62
CA HIS A 87 -11.08 -6.45 -8.87
C HIS A 87 -9.78 -5.73 -9.28
N ILE A 88 -9.53 -5.52 -10.58
CA ILE A 88 -8.36 -4.76 -11.06
C ILE A 88 -8.32 -3.36 -10.45
N ILE A 89 -9.46 -2.66 -10.45
CA ILE A 89 -9.56 -1.31 -9.90
C ILE A 89 -9.29 -1.31 -8.39
N LEU A 90 -9.88 -2.25 -7.65
CA LEU A 90 -9.69 -2.38 -6.21
C LEU A 90 -8.24 -2.72 -5.86
N TYR A 91 -7.62 -3.62 -6.61
CA TYR A 91 -6.21 -3.96 -6.46
C TYR A 91 -5.32 -2.73 -6.66
N ARG A 92 -5.51 -1.98 -7.75
CA ARG A 92 -4.71 -0.78 -8.03
C ARG A 92 -4.86 0.26 -6.92
N LYS A 93 -6.09 0.50 -6.44
CA LYS A 93 -6.35 1.38 -5.30
C LYS A 93 -5.64 0.92 -4.03
N ARG A 94 -5.50 -0.39 -3.82
CA ARG A 94 -4.80 -0.97 -2.67
C ARG A 94 -3.30 -0.73 -2.70
N ILE A 95 -2.66 -1.04 -3.81
CA ILE A 95 -1.23 -0.78 -3.99
C ILE A 95 -0.95 0.73 -3.91
N LEU A 96 -1.81 1.55 -4.52
CA LEU A 96 -1.70 3.01 -4.44
C LEU A 96 -1.80 3.52 -3.00
N TRP A 97 -2.71 2.98 -2.19
CA TRP A 97 -2.81 3.38 -0.79
C TRP A 97 -1.56 3.04 0.03
N GLY A 98 -1.01 1.83 -0.14
CA GLY A 98 0.25 1.44 0.48
C GLY A 98 1.41 2.36 0.04
N PHE A 99 1.46 2.70 -1.24
CA PHE A 99 2.43 3.66 -1.78
C PHE A 99 2.28 5.05 -1.15
N LEU A 100 1.06 5.58 -1.02
CA LEU A 100 0.81 6.89 -0.41
C LEU A 100 1.20 6.93 1.07
N ASN A 101 0.94 5.86 1.81
CA ASN A 101 1.40 5.73 3.19
C ASN A 101 2.93 5.73 3.29
N CYS A 102 3.60 4.94 2.43
CA CYS A 102 5.05 4.91 2.36
C CYS A 102 5.64 6.29 2.02
N LEU A 103 5.04 7.00 1.05
CA LEU A 103 5.44 8.35 0.65
C LEU A 103 5.29 9.33 1.82
N LEU A 104 4.16 9.29 2.52
CA LEU A 104 3.92 10.13 3.69
C LEU A 104 4.93 9.83 4.81
N ALA A 105 5.22 8.56 5.08
CA ALA A 105 6.22 8.14 6.06
C ALA A 105 7.63 8.64 5.69
N CYS A 106 8.01 8.56 4.41
CA CYS A 106 9.28 9.11 3.92
C CYS A 106 9.35 10.63 4.11
N ILE A 107 8.28 11.36 3.77
CA ILE A 107 8.21 12.82 3.96
C ILE A 107 8.34 13.18 5.44
N LEU A 108 7.59 12.50 6.31
CA LEU A 108 7.65 12.73 7.77
C LEU A 108 9.02 12.38 8.35
N PHE A 109 9.68 11.36 7.82
CA PHE A 109 11.03 11.02 8.23
C PHE A 109 12.03 12.14 7.88
N VAL A 110 11.96 12.71 6.67
CA VAL A 110 12.82 13.82 6.25
C VAL A 110 12.49 15.14 6.94
N ILE A 111 11.22 15.38 7.31
CA ILE A 111 10.85 16.63 7.98
C ILE A 111 11.15 16.56 9.48
N ILE A 112 10.85 15.45 10.14
CA ILE A 112 10.89 15.36 11.61
C ILE A 112 12.18 14.69 12.10
N GLY A 113 12.86 13.89 11.27
CA GLY A 113 14.10 13.19 11.62
C GLY A 113 13.92 11.99 12.57
N TYR A 114 12.68 11.62 12.92
CA TYR A 114 12.42 10.47 13.80
C TYR A 114 12.47 9.14 13.04
N LYS A 115 13.35 8.24 13.49
CA LYS A 115 13.53 6.89 12.93
C LYS A 115 12.25 6.05 12.89
N THR A 116 11.26 6.35 13.73
CA THR A 116 9.95 5.67 13.71
C THR A 116 9.26 5.76 12.35
N PHE A 117 9.35 6.91 11.67
CA PHE A 117 8.75 7.07 10.34
C PHE A 117 9.49 6.28 9.25
N PHE A 118 10.81 6.13 9.38
CA PHE A 118 11.58 5.24 8.53
C PHE A 118 11.14 3.78 8.69
N TYR A 119 10.93 3.32 9.93
CA TYR A 119 10.41 1.96 10.17
C TYR A 119 9.01 1.77 9.58
N PHE A 120 8.14 2.79 9.58
CA PHE A 120 6.86 2.71 8.89
C PHE A 120 7.01 2.59 7.38
N ALA A 121 7.88 3.38 6.74
CA ALA A 121 8.14 3.26 5.31
C ALA A 121 8.63 1.85 4.94
N LEU A 122 9.52 1.26 5.74
CA LEU A 122 9.97 -0.13 5.53
C LEU A 122 8.84 -1.15 5.69
N ILE A 123 7.99 -0.99 6.73
CA ILE A 123 6.83 -1.86 6.93
C ILE A 123 5.88 -1.74 5.74
N ASP A 124 5.62 -0.54 5.22
CA ASP A 124 4.75 -0.34 4.06
C ASP A 124 5.31 -1.02 2.80
N VAL A 125 6.63 -0.95 2.56
CA VAL A 125 7.29 -1.69 1.47
C VAL A 125 7.10 -3.20 1.62
N VAL A 126 7.28 -3.74 2.83
CA VAL A 126 7.05 -5.17 3.11
C VAL A 126 5.58 -5.55 2.93
N MET A 127 4.64 -4.71 3.38
CA MET A 127 3.21 -4.92 3.21
C MET A 127 2.81 -4.87 1.73
N MET A 128 3.43 -4.00 0.93
CA MET A 128 3.26 -3.99 -0.53
C MET A 128 3.77 -5.31 -1.13
N LEU A 129 4.94 -5.82 -0.73
CA LEU A 129 5.44 -7.13 -1.18
C LEU A 129 4.47 -8.26 -0.90
N MET A 130 3.83 -8.28 0.28
CA MET A 130 2.82 -9.28 0.63
C MET A 130 1.55 -9.20 -0.23
N GLN A 131 1.31 -8.07 -0.91
CA GLN A 131 0.20 -7.86 -1.84
C GLN A 131 0.55 -8.20 -3.29
N PHE A 132 1.69 -8.86 -3.55
CA PHE A 132 2.09 -9.31 -4.88
C PHE A 132 0.95 -10.12 -5.54
N PRO A 133 0.67 -9.92 -6.84
CA PRO A 133 -0.45 -10.56 -7.50
C PRO A 133 -0.11 -12.04 -7.77
N ASN A 134 -0.46 -12.89 -6.81
CA ASN A 134 -0.30 -14.34 -6.86
C ASN A 134 -1.65 -15.06 -6.83
N LYS A 135 -1.66 -16.33 -7.24
CA LYS A 135 -2.88 -17.16 -7.33
C LYS A 135 -3.59 -17.29 -5.97
N ALA A 136 -2.84 -17.42 -4.88
CA ALA A 136 -3.41 -17.62 -3.54
C ALA A 136 -4.20 -16.41 -3.04
N VAL A 137 -3.68 -15.19 -3.26
CA VAL A 137 -4.36 -13.93 -2.92
C VAL A 137 -5.64 -13.78 -3.74
N PHE A 138 -5.58 -14.10 -5.04
CA PHE A 138 -6.72 -13.95 -5.94
C PHE A 138 -7.82 -14.98 -5.66
N ASN A 139 -7.48 -16.24 -5.39
CA ASN A 139 -8.47 -17.25 -4.99
C ASN A 139 -9.24 -16.83 -3.74
N LYS A 140 -8.53 -16.26 -2.75
CA LYS A 140 -9.16 -15.78 -1.52
C LYS A 140 -10.08 -14.58 -1.75
N GLU A 141 -9.80 -13.73 -2.73
CA GLU A 141 -10.56 -12.51 -2.99
C GLU A 141 -11.72 -12.71 -3.95
N LEU A 142 -11.54 -13.57 -4.95
CA LEU A 142 -12.57 -13.88 -5.95
C LEU A 142 -13.51 -15.00 -5.49
N ASN A 143 -13.07 -15.87 -4.57
CA ASN A 143 -13.86 -16.96 -3.98
C ASN A 143 -14.59 -17.80 -5.03
N ASP A 144 -13.86 -18.20 -6.07
CA ASP A 144 -14.38 -18.94 -7.21
C ASP A 144 -13.32 -19.98 -7.63
N ASP A 145 -13.62 -21.25 -7.37
CA ASP A 145 -12.71 -22.38 -7.56
C ASP A 145 -12.54 -22.76 -9.05
N GLU A 146 -13.37 -22.19 -9.93
CA GLU A 146 -13.36 -22.46 -11.39
C GLU A 146 -12.41 -21.53 -12.17
N ILE A 147 -11.65 -20.67 -11.51
CA ILE A 147 -10.78 -19.69 -12.18
C ILE A 147 -9.41 -20.30 -12.52
N GLU A 148 -9.08 -20.31 -13.82
CA GLU A 148 -7.74 -20.63 -14.31
C GLU A 148 -6.85 -19.36 -14.39
N TYR A 149 -5.63 -19.44 -13.86
CA TYR A 149 -4.69 -18.30 -13.81
C TYR A 149 -3.57 -18.43 -14.85
N LEU A 150 -3.50 -17.44 -15.76
CA LEU A 150 -2.51 -17.33 -16.85
C LEU A 150 -1.57 -16.11 -16.71
#